data_AF-A0A4U1BKV8-F1
#
_entry.id   AF-A0A4U1BKV8-F1
#
_cell.length_a   1.000
_cell.length_b   1.000
_cell.length_c   1.000
_cell.angle_alpha   90.00
_cell.angle_beta   90.00
_cell.angle_gamma   90.00
#
_symmetry.space_group_name_H-M   'P 1'
#
loop_
_entity.id
_entity.type
_entity.pdbx_description
1 polymer ?
#
loop_
_entity_poly.entity_id
_entity_poly.type
_entity_poly.pdbx_seq_one_letter_code
_entity_poly.pdbx_strand_id
1 'polypeptide(L)'
;MILTTFICQFLVVYLLGVQSLMVRDGNCIGAAMGSIAIGVTQYLVIGIISHIGVDGLFSLTGAAFLLAGPIAIVCSIKSHPKLAEWLKGKGRWMLRF
;
A
#
# COMPACT_ATOMS: atom_id res chain seq x y z
N MET A 1 2.61 -8.41 -18.06
CA MET A 1 2.22 -7.03 -17.74
C MET A 1 1.02 -6.96 -16.80
N ILE A 2 -0.14 -7.54 -17.13
CA ILE A 2 -1.37 -7.47 -16.30
C ILE A 2 -1.13 -7.81 -14.82
N LEU A 3 -0.51 -8.96 -14.54
CA LEU A 3 -0.24 -9.40 -13.16
C LEU A 3 0.73 -8.47 -12.44
N THR A 4 1.78 -7.98 -13.12
CA THR A 4 2.76 -7.05 -12.56
C THR A 4 2.12 -5.72 -12.21
N THR A 5 1.29 -5.17 -13.11
CA THR A 5 0.53 -3.94 -12.87
C THR A 5 -0.42 -4.10 -11.68
N PHE A 6 -1.12 -5.24 -11.61
CA PHE A 6 -1.99 -5.56 -10.48
C PHE A 6 -1.22 -5.59 -9.17
N ILE A 7 -0.12 -6.36 -9.09
CA ILE A 7 0.65 -6.53 -7.86
C ILE A 7 1.26 -5.19 -7.41
N CYS A 8 1.86 -4.43 -8.32
CA CYS A 8 2.47 -3.15 -7.97
C CYS A 8 1.41 -2.14 -7.49
N GLN A 9 0.29 -2.03 -8.19
CA GLN A 9 -0.80 -1.15 -7.77
C GLN A 9 -1.44 -1.60 -6.46
N PHE A 10 -1.62 -2.91 -6.29
CA PHE A 10 -2.11 -3.49 -5.05
C PHE A 10 -1.19 -3.14 -3.88
N LEU A 11 0.13 -3.31 -4.04
CA LEU A 11 1.10 -2.99 -2.99
C LEU A 11 1.08 -1.52 -2.60
N VAL A 12 1.05 -0.60 -3.58
CA VAL A 12 0.97 0.85 -3.30
C VAL A 12 -0.29 1.18 -2.51
N VAL A 13 -1.46 0.74 -2.98
CA VAL A 13 -2.74 1.06 -2.33
C VAL A 13 -2.87 0.37 -0.98
N TYR A 14 -2.36 -0.86 -0.85
CA TYR A 14 -2.32 -1.57 0.42
C TYR A 14 -1.46 -0.84 1.45
N LEU A 15 -0.26 -0.40 1.06
CA LEU A 15 0.64 0.35 1.93
C LEU A 15 0.04 1.72 2.31
N LEU A 16 -0.62 2.41 1.38
CA LEU A 16 -1.37 3.65 1.66
C LEU A 16 -2.48 3.41 2.70
N GLY A 17 -3.25 2.35 2.55
CA GLY A 17 -4.30 1.98 3.50
C GLY A 17 -3.74 1.65 4.88
N VAL A 18 -2.67 0.85 4.93
CA VAL A 18 -1.98 0.52 6.19
C VAL A 18 -1.40 1.76 6.86
N GLN A 19 -0.72 2.62 6.11
CA GLN A 19 -0.10 3.84 6.64
C GLN A 19 -1.16 4.83 7.16
N SER A 20 -2.29 4.98 6.45
CA SER A 20 -3.42 5.80 6.91
C SER A 20 -3.97 5.33 8.26
N LEU A 21 -4.02 4.01 8.48
CA LEU A 21 -4.43 3.43 9.75
C LEU A 21 -3.37 3.62 10.86
N MET A 22 -2.08 3.55 10.53
CA MET A 22 -1.00 3.86 11.50
C MET A 22 -1.01 5.32 11.94
N VAL A 23 -1.29 6.25 11.02
CA VAL A 23 -1.46 7.69 11.34
C VAL A 23 -2.65 7.87 12.28
N ARG A 24 -3.79 7.22 11.99
CA ARG A 24 -4.98 7.25 12.85
C ARG A 24 -4.69 6.72 14.26
N ASP A 25 -3.89 5.67 14.36
CA ASP A 25 -3.53 5.03 15.63
C ASP A 25 -2.38 5.76 16.37
N GLY A 26 -1.88 6.89 15.85
CA GLY A 26 -0.84 7.70 16.47
C GLY A 26 0.58 7.11 16.38
N ASN A 27 0.80 6.09 15.53
CA ASN A 27 2.10 5.46 15.37
C ASN A 27 2.97 6.21 14.35
N CYS A 28 3.63 7.28 14.82
CA CYS A 28 4.44 8.17 13.98
C CYS A 28 5.62 7.44 13.28
N ILE A 29 6.30 6.52 13.98
CA ILE A 29 7.45 5.79 13.42
C ILE A 29 6.99 4.83 12.31
N GLY A 30 5.92 4.07 12.58
CA GLY A 30 5.33 3.18 11.58
C GLY A 30 4.82 3.96 10.36
N ALA A 31 4.18 5.10 10.59
CA ALA A 31 3.69 5.96 9.51
C ALA A 31 4.83 6.55 8.66
N ALA A 32 5.95 6.94 9.26
CA ALA A 32 7.13 7.44 8.55
C ALA A 32 7.79 6.34 7.69
N MET A 33 7.99 5.15 8.26
CA MET A 33 8.49 4.00 7.50
C MET A 33 7.54 3.59 6.37
N GLY A 34 6.23 3.62 6.63
CA GLY A 34 5.19 3.39 5.64
C GLY A 34 5.30 4.39 4.48
N SER A 35 5.50 5.67 4.76
CA SER A 35 5.66 6.70 3.74
C SER A 35 6.87 6.46 2.83
N ILE A 36 7.99 5.97 3.38
CA ILE A 36 9.18 5.63 2.58
C ILE A 36 8.88 4.45 1.65
N ALA A 37 8.25 3.40 2.17
CA ALA A 37 7.86 2.23 1.37
C ALA A 37 6.85 2.58 0.27
N ILE A 38 5.91 3.48 0.55
CA ILE A 38 4.97 4.03 -0.44
C ILE A 38 5.74 4.76 -1.54
N GLY A 39 6.70 5.63 -1.19
CA GLY A 39 7.49 6.35 -2.19
C GLY A 39 8.21 5.44 -3.19
N VAL A 40 8.84 4.37 -2.68
CA VAL A 40 9.54 3.38 -3.53
C VAL A 40 8.55 2.62 -4.43
N THR A 41 7.45 2.14 -3.87
CA THR A 41 6.46 1.34 -4.63
C THR A 41 5.71 2.20 -5.65
N GLN A 42 5.44 3.46 -5.33
CA GLN A 42 4.79 4.41 -6.22
C GLN A 42 5.67 4.77 -7.42
N TYR A 43 6.99 4.91 -7.21
CA TYR A 43 7.94 5.10 -8.30
C TYR A 43 7.92 3.92 -9.30
N LEU A 44 7.85 2.68 -8.81
CA LEU A 44 7.72 1.49 -9.65
C LEU A 44 6.42 1.47 -10.46
N VAL A 45 5.31 1.85 -9.83
CA VAL A 45 4.00 1.93 -10.51
C VAL A 45 4.00 2.99 -11.60
N ILE A 46 4.58 4.17 -11.35
CA ILE A 46 4.69 5.24 -12.36
C ILE A 46 5.46 4.74 -13.59
N GLY A 47 6.58 4.03 -13.38
CA GLY A 47 7.33 3.40 -14.48
C GLY A 47 6.47 2.44 -15.31
N ILE A 48 5.68 1.58 -14.66
CA ILE A 48 4.80 0.61 -15.35
C ILE A 48 3.67 1.31 -16.10
N ILE A 49 3.01 2.30 -15.50
CA ILE A 49 1.90 3.04 -16.13
C ILE A 49 2.39 3.82 -17.35
N SER A 50 3.59 4.40 -17.27
CA SER A 50 4.19 5.16 -18.39
C SER A 50 4.34 4.33 -19.67
N HIS A 51 4.50 3.02 -19.55
CA HIS A 51 4.62 2.10 -20.69
C HIS A 51 3.26 1.63 -21.26
N ILE A 52 2.17 1.81 -20.52
CA ILE A 52 0.83 1.36 -20.93
C ILE A 52 0.10 2.44 -21.74
N GLY A 53 0.33 3.72 -21.44
CA GLY A 53 -0.34 4.84 -22.10
C GLY A 53 -1.85 4.92 -21.82
N VAL A 54 -2.52 5.90 -22.42
CA VAL A 54 -3.98 6.12 -22.24
C VAL A 54 -4.80 5.06 -22.98
N ASP A 55 -4.28 4.50 -24.07
CA ASP A 55 -4.97 3.47 -24.85
C ASP A 55 -5.11 2.15 -24.07
N GLY A 56 -4.24 1.90 -23.09
CA GLY A 56 -4.31 0.71 -22.24
C GLY A 56 -5.35 0.79 -21.12
N LEU A 57 -6.07 1.91 -20.96
CA LEU A 57 -7.01 2.13 -19.85
C LEU A 57 -8.27 1.26 -19.97
N PHE A 58 -8.76 1.04 -21.19
CA PHE A 58 -9.86 0.11 -21.49
C PHE A 58 -9.39 -1.33 -21.75
N SER A 59 -8.09 -1.61 -21.60
CA SER A 59 -7.54 -2.96 -21.73
C SER A 59 -7.72 -3.76 -20.44
N LEU A 60 -7.51 -5.09 -20.52
CA LEU A 60 -7.46 -5.96 -19.35
C LEU A 60 -6.43 -5.48 -18.29
N THR A 61 -5.37 -4.81 -18.72
CA THR A 61 -4.34 -4.24 -17.85
C THR A 61 -4.88 -3.05 -17.05
N GLY A 62 -5.68 -2.18 -17.68
CA GLY A 62 -6.34 -1.06 -17.01
C GLY A 62 -7.41 -1.53 -16.02
N ALA A 63 -8.18 -2.56 -16.39
CA ALA A 63 -9.13 -3.19 -15.47
C ALA A 63 -8.43 -3.81 -14.24
N ALA A 64 -7.31 -4.51 -14.44
CA ALA A 64 -6.53 -5.06 -13.34
C ALA A 64 -5.95 -3.97 -12.42
N PHE A 65 -5.46 -2.86 -13.00
CA PHE A 65 -5.03 -1.69 -12.23
C PHE A 65 -6.17 -1.10 -11.38
N LEU A 66 -7.35 -0.96 -11.96
CA LEU A 66 -8.50 -0.37 -11.29
C LEU A 66 -9.05 -1.27 -10.17
N LEU A 67 -9.11 -2.60 -10.39
CA LEU A 67 -9.56 -3.57 -9.40
C LEU A 67 -8.56 -3.79 -8.26
N ALA A 68 -7.26 -3.63 -8.51
CA ALA A 68 -6.23 -3.77 -7.49
C ALA A 68 -6.46 -2.81 -6.31
N GLY A 69 -6.95 -1.60 -6.58
CA GLY A 69 -7.19 -0.58 -5.55
C GLY A 69 -8.20 -1.01 -4.47
N PRO A 70 -9.48 -1.25 -4.81
CA PRO A 70 -10.49 -1.67 -3.85
C PRO A 70 -10.12 -2.95 -3.09
N ILE A 71 -9.54 -3.93 -3.78
CA ILE A 71 -9.10 -5.19 -3.15
C ILE A 71 -8.00 -4.91 -2.13
N ALA A 72 -7.02 -4.08 -2.47
CA ALA A 72 -5.94 -3.69 -1.57
C ALA A 72 -6.44 -2.98 -0.31
N ILE A 73 -7.43 -2.11 -0.42
CA ILE A 73 -8.03 -1.42 0.74
C ILE A 73 -8.75 -2.41 1.67
N VAL A 74 -9.55 -3.32 1.13
CA VAL A 74 -10.23 -4.35 1.96
C VAL A 74 -9.18 -5.23 2.66
N CYS A 75 -8.11 -5.61 1.94
CA CYS A 75 -6.99 -6.34 2.52
C CYS A 75 -6.28 -5.55 3.62
N SER A 76 -6.01 -4.25 3.43
CA SER A 76 -5.31 -3.42 4.41
C SER A 76 -6.11 -3.26 5.70
N ILE A 77 -7.43 -3.10 5.59
CA ILE A 77 -8.31 -3.01 6.77
C ILE A 77 -8.28 -4.32 7.57
N LYS A 78 -8.35 -5.46 6.88
CA LYS A 78 -8.38 -6.78 7.54
C LYS A 78 -7.03 -7.18 8.13
N SER A 79 -5.92 -6.80 7.52
CA SER A 79 -4.58 -7.13 8.01
C SER A 79 -4.07 -6.19 9.10
N HIS A 80 -4.61 -4.96 9.16
CA HIS A 80 -4.22 -3.95 10.13
C HIS A 80 -4.20 -4.40 11.60
N PRO A 81 -5.22 -5.10 12.17
CA PRO A 81 -5.18 -5.51 13.58
C PRO A 81 -3.98 -6.42 13.89
N LYS A 82 -3.60 -7.32 12.98
CA LYS A 82 -2.43 -8.19 13.15
C LYS A 82 -1.13 -7.40 13.09
N LEU A 83 -1.06 -6.41 12.21
CA LEU A 83 0.11 -5.56 12.07
C LEU A 83 0.26 -4.63 13.29
N ALA A 84 -0.84 -4.08 13.80
CA ALA A 84 -0.88 -3.29 15.01
C ALA A 84 -0.50 -4.14 16.25
N GLU A 85 -0.96 -5.39 16.36
CA GLU A 85 -0.52 -6.32 17.41
C GLU A 85 0.98 -6.61 17.32
N TRP A 86 1.51 -6.87 16.13
CA TRP A 86 2.94 -7.12 15.93
C TRP A 86 3.79 -5.90 16.30
N LEU A 87 3.34 -4.70 15.92
CA LEU A 87 3.99 -3.44 16.27
C LEU A 87 3.86 -3.09 17.75
N LYS A 88 2.71 -3.36 18.40
CA LYS A 88 2.54 -3.22 19.86
C LYS A 88 3.37 -4.24 20.64
N GLY A 89 3.54 -5.45 20.10
CA GLY A 89 4.43 -6.49 20.64
C GLY A 89 5.90 -6.03 20.70
N LYS A 90 6.34 -5.24 19.71
CA LYS A 90 7.63 -4.53 19.73
C LYS A 90 7.61 -3.22 20.53
N GLY A 91 6.46 -2.54 20.57
CA GLY A 91 6.28 -1.21 21.17
C GLY A 91 6.28 -1.18 22.70
N ARG A 92 6.10 -2.33 23.37
CA ARG A 92 6.22 -2.41 24.85
C ARG A 92 7.62 -2.06 25.37
N TRP A 93 8.63 -2.02 24.49
CA TRP A 93 9.99 -1.61 24.80
C TRP A 93 10.33 -0.15 24.45
N MET A 94 9.47 0.59 23.73
CA MET A 94 9.85 1.88 23.13
C MET A 94 8.99 3.09 23.52
N LEU A 95 7.90 2.94 24.27
CA LEU A 95 7.07 4.07 24.71
C LEU A 95 7.18 4.31 26.22
N ARG A 96 8.40 4.64 26.65
CA ARG A 96 8.64 5.53 27.80
C ARG A 96 9.29 6.82 27.31
N PHE A 97 8.72 7.51 26.32
CA PHE A 97 9.02 8.91 26.01
C PHE A 97 7.79 9.57 25.40
#